data_AF-A0A661M7M6-F1
#
_entry.id   AF-A0A661M7M6-F1
#
_cell.length_a   1.000
_cell.length_b   1.000
_cell.length_c   1.000
_cell.angle_alpha   90.00
_cell.angle_beta   90.00
_cell.angle_gamma   90.00
#
_symmetry.space_group_name_H-M   'P 1'
#
loop_
_entity.id
_entity.type
_entity.pdbx_description
1 polymer ?
#
loop_
_entity_poly.entity_id
_entity_poly.type
_entity_poly.pdbx_seq_one_letter_code
_entity_poly.pdbx_strand_id
1 'polypeptide(L)'
;MSVDWARIEREFYQCNKCGLCLAACPVGKELLLEKYTPRGKIQLARFCRNGNLEITERLREIFAECLLCGACSVVCPSGVSLTDLFIAMREMLTSSIGLHANMKPAIESVKENYNISNEDNDERDEWAEDLEDLYSKVSHKERAEVVYFIGCVASFFPMVQSIPRNVIRILDSAGVDFAVLGGREWCCGFPLLGAGAPEDMKVVKEHNLEMVRSLGAKSVVFSCPSCYRTWREYYGTDFSLSHVTEFIAELLDKGRLRLGSMDGHTVTYHDPCDLGRHGGVFDAPRKVIQSIPGISLKEMESNRALSTCCGGGGNLEMTDPELSRRLAIKRIEQALATGADTLVTACQQCVRTLKGAARRGKIDLNVVDITDLVARAIK
;
A
#
# COMPACT_ATOMS: atom_id res chain seq x y z
N MET A 1 -13.53 -4.41 16.07
CA MET A 1 -12.96 -5.78 16.05
C MET A 1 -11.93 -5.86 17.15
N SER A 2 -12.20 -6.56 18.26
CA SER A 2 -11.26 -6.65 19.38
C SER A 2 -10.09 -7.59 19.04
N VAL A 3 -8.86 -7.17 19.33
CA VAL A 3 -7.66 -8.02 19.24
C VAL A 3 -7.81 -9.28 20.10
N ASP A 4 -7.59 -10.45 19.49
CA ASP A 4 -7.43 -11.72 20.21
C ASP A 4 -6.04 -11.79 20.85
N TRP A 5 -5.91 -11.21 22.05
CA TRP A 5 -4.66 -11.23 22.81
C TRP A 5 -4.20 -12.64 23.18
N ALA A 6 -5.12 -13.59 23.39
CA ALA A 6 -4.74 -14.96 23.71
C ALA A 6 -4.00 -15.62 22.55
N ARG A 7 -4.33 -15.29 21.30
CA ARG A 7 -3.53 -15.65 20.11
C ARG A 7 -2.21 -14.88 20.06
N ILE A 8 -2.25 -13.55 20.16
CA ILE A 8 -1.07 -12.70 20.01
C ILE A 8 0.02 -13.03 21.05
N GLU A 9 -0.35 -13.36 22.29
CA GLU A 9 0.61 -13.68 23.34
C GLU A 9 1.38 -14.99 23.07
N ARG A 10 0.82 -15.93 22.27
CA ARG A 10 1.56 -17.13 21.85
C ARG A 10 2.75 -16.80 20.96
N GLU A 11 2.65 -15.76 20.15
CA GLU A 11 3.73 -15.28 19.27
C GLU A 11 5.00 -14.92 20.06
N PHE A 12 4.84 -14.45 21.31
CA PHE A 12 5.97 -14.12 22.18
C PHE A 12 6.86 -15.33 22.50
N TYR A 13 6.25 -16.50 22.65
CA TYR A 13 6.92 -17.73 23.04
C TYR A 13 7.41 -18.55 21.84
N GLN A 14 6.84 -18.29 20.66
CA GLN A 14 7.29 -18.86 19.40
C GLN A 14 8.62 -18.27 18.92
N CYS A 15 8.95 -17.03 19.31
CA CYS A 15 10.21 -16.40 18.94
C CYS A 15 11.43 -17.06 19.59
N ASN A 16 12.28 -17.70 18.78
CA ASN A 16 13.55 -18.30 19.20
C ASN A 16 14.72 -17.29 19.31
N LYS A 17 14.48 -16.00 19.08
CA LYS A 17 15.46 -14.90 19.18
C LYS A 17 16.69 -15.01 18.27
N CYS A 18 16.62 -15.78 17.17
CA CYS A 18 17.75 -16.01 16.25
C CYS A 18 18.31 -14.76 15.55
N GLY A 19 17.53 -13.69 15.39
CA GLY A 19 17.99 -12.43 14.82
C GLY A 19 17.92 -12.30 13.29
N LEU A 20 17.39 -13.28 12.56
CA LEU A 20 17.21 -13.17 11.09
C LEU A 20 16.36 -11.96 10.68
N CYS A 21 15.35 -11.61 11.50
CA CYS A 21 14.53 -10.43 11.28
C CYS A 21 15.29 -9.10 11.35
N LEU A 22 16.47 -9.06 11.99
CA LEU A 22 17.33 -7.87 12.03
C LEU A 22 17.88 -7.56 10.64
N ALA A 23 18.35 -8.60 9.95
CA ALA A 23 18.88 -8.51 8.59
C ALA A 23 17.79 -8.22 7.53
N ALA A 24 16.51 -8.39 7.85
CA ALA A 24 15.42 -8.06 6.94
C ALA A 24 14.75 -6.71 7.22
N CYS A 25 14.88 -6.15 8.43
CA CYS A 25 14.18 -4.94 8.83
C CYS A 25 14.87 -3.67 8.30
N PRO A 26 14.23 -2.86 7.42
CA PRO A 26 14.84 -1.63 6.91
C PRO A 26 15.09 -0.60 8.03
N VAL A 27 14.12 -0.43 8.92
CA VAL A 27 14.20 0.48 10.07
C VAL A 27 15.33 0.06 11.03
N GLY A 28 15.44 -1.23 11.32
CA GLY A 28 16.51 -1.76 12.17
C GLY A 28 17.91 -1.52 11.58
N LYS A 29 18.06 -1.70 10.26
CA LYS A 29 19.32 -1.42 9.54
C LYS A 29 19.67 0.06 9.50
N GLU A 30 18.68 0.93 9.41
CA GLU A 30 18.89 2.38 9.31
C GLU A 30 19.16 3.03 10.67
N LEU A 31 18.50 2.56 11.74
CA LEU A 31 18.63 3.15 13.07
C LEU A 31 19.69 2.47 13.95
N LEU A 32 20.07 1.22 13.64
CA LEU A 32 21.10 0.46 14.37
C LEU A 32 20.86 0.36 15.90
N LEU A 33 19.60 0.47 16.33
CA LEU A 33 19.20 0.36 17.73
C LEU A 33 18.20 -0.78 17.91
N GLU A 34 18.51 -1.70 18.82
CA GLU A 34 17.74 -2.95 19.02
C GLU A 34 16.24 -2.70 19.26
N LYS A 35 15.88 -1.64 19.99
CA LYS A 35 14.48 -1.28 20.30
C LYS A 35 13.60 -1.08 19.06
N TYR A 36 14.19 -0.72 17.91
CA TYR A 36 13.46 -0.50 16.67
C TYR A 36 13.38 -1.73 15.77
N THR A 37 14.15 -2.75 16.10
CA THR A 37 14.18 -4.01 15.36
C THR A 37 12.96 -4.88 15.71
N PRO A 38 12.57 -5.83 14.85
CA PRO A 38 11.44 -6.71 15.14
C PRO A 38 11.68 -7.57 16.39
N ARG A 39 12.92 -8.05 16.59
CA ARG A 39 13.31 -8.83 17.78
C ARG A 39 13.21 -7.99 19.06
N GLY A 40 13.69 -6.75 19.03
CA GLY A 40 13.53 -5.85 20.16
C GLY A 40 12.06 -5.57 20.47
N LYS A 41 11.27 -5.24 19.44
CA LYS A 41 9.84 -4.93 19.59
C LYS A 41 9.02 -6.08 20.16
N ILE A 42 9.29 -7.34 19.78
CA ILE A 42 8.59 -8.48 20.41
C ILE A 42 8.93 -8.61 21.90
N GLN A 43 10.17 -8.31 22.32
CA GLN A 43 10.50 -8.29 23.75
C GLN A 43 9.78 -7.13 24.44
N LEU A 44 9.83 -5.91 23.89
CA LEU A 44 9.11 -4.75 24.43
C LEU A 44 7.61 -5.03 24.58
N ALA A 45 6.98 -5.65 23.58
CA ALA A 45 5.59 -6.08 23.63
C ALA A 45 5.33 -7.06 24.78
N ARG A 46 6.15 -8.11 24.91
CA ARG A 46 6.04 -9.10 25.99
C ARG A 46 6.21 -8.46 27.37
N PHE A 47 7.24 -7.65 27.58
CA PHE A 47 7.47 -7.00 28.88
C PHE A 47 6.33 -6.04 29.23
N CYS A 48 5.80 -5.31 28.24
CA CYS A 48 4.65 -4.42 28.43
C CYS A 48 3.40 -5.21 28.82
N ARG A 49 3.09 -6.28 28.09
CA ARG A 49 1.92 -7.15 28.36
C ARG A 49 1.99 -7.87 29.70
N ASN A 50 3.19 -8.24 30.15
CA ASN A 50 3.40 -8.88 31.45
C ASN A 50 3.39 -7.87 32.63
N GLY A 51 3.17 -6.58 32.38
CA GLY A 51 3.20 -5.54 33.41
C GLY A 51 4.60 -5.18 33.92
N ASN A 52 5.65 -5.61 33.20
CA ASN A 52 7.04 -5.32 33.55
C ASN A 52 7.59 -4.07 32.86
N LEU A 53 6.83 -3.47 31.94
CA LEU A 53 7.18 -2.23 31.25
C LEU A 53 5.94 -1.34 31.12
N GLU A 54 6.06 -0.10 31.61
CA GLU A 54 4.97 0.87 31.56
C GLU A 54 4.69 1.34 30.12
N ILE A 55 3.41 1.63 29.86
CA ILE A 55 3.00 2.27 28.61
C ILE A 55 3.39 3.74 28.67
N THR A 56 4.21 4.17 27.71
CA THR A 56 4.72 5.54 27.61
C THR A 56 4.62 6.05 26.17
N GLU A 57 4.69 7.37 26.02
CA GLU A 57 4.81 8.02 24.71
C GLU A 57 5.95 7.44 23.89
N ARG A 58 7.11 7.22 24.54
CA ARG A 58 8.28 6.65 23.90
C ARG A 58 8.05 5.24 23.36
N LEU A 59 7.27 4.43 24.09
CA LEU A 59 6.89 3.11 23.61
C LEU A 59 6.00 3.22 22.37
N ARG A 60 5.03 4.14 22.35
CA ARG A 60 4.19 4.41 21.16
C ARG A 60 5.02 4.84 19.96
N GLU A 61 5.97 5.75 20.11
CA GLU A 61 6.89 6.16 19.05
C GLU A 61 7.65 4.96 18.46
N ILE A 62 8.21 4.10 19.31
CA ILE A 62 8.95 2.90 18.87
C ILE A 62 8.07 2.01 17.97
N PHE A 63 6.81 1.75 18.36
CA PHE A 63 5.91 0.95 17.54
C PHE A 63 5.41 1.69 16.29
N ALA A 64 5.22 3.01 16.36
CA ALA A 64 4.84 3.87 15.23
C ALA A 64 5.91 3.89 14.12
N GLU A 65 7.20 3.75 14.47
CA GLU A 65 8.28 3.66 13.49
C GLU A 65 8.28 2.33 12.68
N CYS A 66 7.39 1.38 12.98
CA CYS A 66 7.25 0.15 12.18
C CYS A 66 6.60 0.43 10.82
N LEU A 67 7.18 -0.08 9.73
CA LEU A 67 6.57 -0.01 8.40
C LEU A 67 5.36 -0.95 8.20
N LEU A 68 5.09 -1.86 9.15
CA LEU A 68 4.11 -2.96 9.02
C LEU A 68 4.26 -3.78 7.73
N CYS A 69 5.47 -3.80 7.15
CA CYS A 69 5.67 -4.36 5.83
C CYS A 69 5.68 -5.90 5.85
N GLY A 70 6.04 -6.54 6.98
CA GLY A 70 6.08 -8.00 7.13
C GLY A 70 7.39 -8.68 6.70
N ALA A 71 8.47 -7.93 6.45
CA ALA A 71 9.75 -8.50 6.01
C ALA A 71 10.31 -9.46 7.07
N CYS A 72 10.11 -9.08 8.33
CA CYS A 72 10.48 -9.89 9.48
C CYS A 72 9.67 -11.18 9.63
N SER A 73 8.39 -11.18 9.22
CA SER A 73 7.55 -12.38 9.22
C SER A 73 8.00 -13.38 8.15
N VAL A 74 8.33 -12.89 6.95
CA VAL A 74 8.82 -13.72 5.82
C VAL A 74 10.08 -14.49 6.19
N VAL A 75 11.04 -13.83 6.84
CA VAL A 75 12.33 -14.48 7.19
C VAL A 75 12.30 -15.21 8.53
N CYS A 76 11.15 -15.29 9.22
CA CYS A 76 11.08 -15.89 10.54
C CYS A 76 11.01 -17.43 10.43
N PRO A 77 12.06 -18.17 10.83
CA PRO A 77 12.03 -19.64 10.76
C PRO A 77 11.04 -20.24 11.74
N SER A 78 10.70 -19.50 12.79
CA SER A 78 9.71 -19.92 13.79
C SER A 78 8.29 -19.62 13.35
N GLY A 79 8.04 -18.88 12.26
CA GLY A 79 6.68 -18.56 11.80
C GLY A 79 5.92 -17.56 12.67
N VAL A 80 6.62 -16.66 13.37
CA VAL A 80 5.99 -15.64 14.23
C VAL A 80 5.23 -14.61 13.38
N SER A 81 3.95 -14.38 13.66
CA SER A 81 3.14 -13.34 13.03
C SER A 81 3.45 -11.95 13.61
N LEU A 82 4.63 -11.42 13.27
CA LEU A 82 5.12 -10.15 13.80
C LEU A 82 4.27 -8.94 13.39
N THR A 83 3.69 -8.97 12.18
CA THR A 83 2.82 -7.87 11.72
C THR A 83 1.58 -7.75 12.59
N ASP A 84 0.89 -8.85 12.86
CA ASP A 84 -0.31 -8.85 13.69
C ASP A 84 -0.01 -8.38 15.11
N LEU A 85 1.11 -8.85 15.67
CA LEU A 85 1.58 -8.44 16.98
C LEU A 85 1.82 -6.93 17.03
N PHE A 86 2.45 -6.35 16.01
CA PHE A 86 2.71 -4.91 15.98
C PHE A 86 1.44 -4.08 15.76
N ILE A 87 0.46 -4.57 15.00
CA ILE A 87 -0.87 -3.95 14.89
C ILE A 87 -1.58 -3.98 16.25
N ALA A 88 -1.61 -5.14 16.90
CA ALA A 88 -2.20 -5.31 18.24
C ALA A 88 -1.55 -4.39 19.28
N MET A 89 -0.22 -4.27 19.25
CA MET A 89 0.49 -3.35 20.13
C MET A 89 0.13 -1.89 19.85
N ARG A 90 0.00 -1.48 18.58
CA ARG A 90 -0.43 -0.12 18.24
C ARG A 90 -1.83 0.17 18.76
N GLU A 91 -2.76 -0.77 18.61
CA GLU A 91 -4.11 -0.65 19.17
C GLU A 91 -4.08 -0.49 20.69
N MET A 92 -3.39 -1.36 21.41
CA MET A 92 -3.27 -1.25 22.87
C MET A 92 -2.69 0.10 23.32
N LEU A 93 -1.63 0.57 22.64
CA LEU A 93 -0.98 1.84 22.96
C LEU A 93 -1.94 3.00 22.70
N THR A 94 -2.64 3.00 21.56
CA THR A 94 -3.64 4.03 21.22
C THR A 94 -4.83 4.01 22.19
N SER A 95 -5.34 2.85 22.59
CA SER A 95 -6.41 2.75 23.59
C SER A 95 -5.99 3.22 24.98
N SER A 96 -4.70 3.11 25.33
CA SER A 96 -4.20 3.44 26.66
C SER A 96 -3.82 4.91 26.81
N ILE A 97 -3.15 5.48 25.80
CA ILE A 97 -2.58 6.85 25.88
C ILE A 97 -2.95 7.74 24.69
N GLY A 98 -3.88 7.30 23.84
CA GLY A 98 -4.37 8.04 22.69
C GLY A 98 -3.49 7.93 21.44
N LEU A 99 -3.99 8.52 20.35
CA LEU A 99 -3.34 8.51 19.04
C LEU A 99 -1.98 9.20 19.03
N HIS A 100 -1.11 8.74 18.12
CA HIS A 100 0.11 9.46 17.77
C HIS A 100 -0.20 10.89 17.33
N ALA A 101 0.50 11.89 17.89
CA ALA A 101 0.24 13.30 17.63
C ALA A 101 0.18 13.61 16.12
N ASN A 102 1.18 13.16 15.36
CA ASN A 102 1.24 13.32 13.90
C ASN A 102 0.17 12.53 13.12
N MET A 103 -0.52 11.57 13.75
CA MET A 103 -1.61 10.83 13.12
C MET A 103 -2.99 11.42 13.41
N LYS A 104 -3.14 12.22 14.47
CA LYS A 104 -4.44 12.80 14.86
C LYS A 104 -5.15 13.49 13.69
N PRO A 105 -4.51 14.42 12.94
CA PRO A 105 -5.20 15.12 11.86
C PRO A 105 -5.71 14.17 10.76
N ALA A 106 -4.90 13.18 10.39
CA ALA A 106 -5.28 12.21 9.35
C ALA A 106 -6.43 11.30 9.82
N ILE A 107 -6.45 10.90 11.11
CA ILE A 107 -7.52 10.06 11.65
C ILE A 107 -8.82 10.85 11.83
N GLU A 108 -8.75 12.09 12.31
CA GLU A 108 -9.89 13.00 12.39
C GLU A 108 -10.47 13.27 11.00
N SER A 109 -9.62 13.57 10.01
CA SER A 109 -10.03 13.71 8.61
C SER A 109 -10.73 12.47 8.05
N VAL A 110 -10.28 11.25 8.40
CA VAL A 110 -10.98 10.03 7.93
C VAL A 110 -12.38 9.91 8.54
N LYS A 111 -12.60 10.45 9.74
CA LYS A 111 -13.89 10.40 10.43
C LYS A 111 -14.86 11.49 9.96
N GLU A 112 -14.33 12.67 9.65
CA GLU A 112 -15.13 13.85 9.31
C GLU A 112 -15.29 14.02 7.80
N ASN A 113 -14.19 13.84 7.05
CA ASN A 113 -14.12 14.07 5.62
C ASN A 113 -13.95 12.78 4.81
N TYR A 114 -13.92 11.62 5.46
CA TYR A 114 -13.82 10.29 4.82
C TYR A 114 -12.57 10.08 3.94
N ASN A 115 -11.55 10.92 4.10
CA ASN A 115 -10.27 10.85 3.40
C ASN A 115 -9.08 11.24 4.31
N ILE A 116 -7.85 11.17 3.79
CA ILE A 116 -6.63 11.38 4.59
C ILE A 116 -6.04 12.79 4.48
N SER A 117 -6.65 13.66 3.66
CA SER A 117 -6.07 14.95 3.26
C SER A 117 -6.78 16.15 3.87
N ASN A 118 -7.89 15.95 4.61
CA ASN A 118 -8.74 17.00 5.15
C ASN A 118 -9.30 17.92 4.05
N GLU A 119 -9.60 17.34 2.90
CA GLU A 119 -10.24 17.97 1.74
C GLU A 119 -11.71 17.53 1.70
N ASP A 120 -12.57 18.27 0.97
CA ASP A 120 -13.95 17.85 0.78
C ASP A 120 -13.97 16.50 0.04
N ASN A 121 -14.78 15.56 0.50
CA ASN A 121 -14.87 14.26 -0.13
C ASN A 121 -15.51 14.34 -1.51
N ASP A 122 -16.35 15.35 -1.76
CA ASP A 122 -17.00 15.58 -3.06
C ASP A 122 -15.99 16.04 -4.13
N GLU A 123 -14.85 16.61 -3.73
CA GLU A 123 -13.73 17.04 -4.61
C GLU A 123 -12.76 15.88 -4.94
N ARG A 124 -13.05 14.63 -4.53
CA ARG A 124 -12.16 13.47 -4.69
C ARG A 124 -11.76 13.19 -6.15
N ASP A 125 -12.56 13.63 -7.11
CA ASP A 125 -12.36 13.37 -8.53
C ASP A 125 -11.91 14.57 -9.37
N GLU A 126 -11.44 15.66 -8.75
CA GLU A 126 -10.80 16.78 -9.46
C GLU A 126 -9.62 16.33 -10.36
N TRP A 127 -8.96 15.23 -10.03
CA TRP A 127 -7.93 14.67 -10.91
C TRP A 127 -8.46 14.25 -12.28
N ALA A 128 -9.77 14.11 -12.48
CA ALA A 128 -10.38 13.65 -13.72
C ALA A 128 -10.66 14.76 -14.74
N GLU A 129 -10.37 16.03 -14.44
CA GLU A 129 -10.60 17.17 -15.35
C GLU A 129 -10.07 16.93 -16.77
N ASP A 130 -8.84 16.42 -16.90
CA ASP A 130 -8.20 16.11 -18.19
C ASP A 130 -8.80 14.87 -18.92
N LEU A 131 -9.83 14.24 -18.36
CA LEU A 131 -10.49 13.04 -18.86
C LEU A 131 -12.02 13.15 -18.85
N GLU A 132 -12.58 14.35 -18.81
CA GLU A 132 -14.02 14.59 -18.57
C GLU A 132 -14.96 13.73 -19.44
N ASP A 133 -14.68 13.63 -20.75
CA ASP A 133 -15.46 12.82 -21.70
C ASP A 133 -15.50 11.33 -21.34
N LEU A 134 -14.41 10.80 -20.82
CA LEU A 134 -14.30 9.39 -20.44
C LEU A 134 -14.78 9.18 -19.01
N TYR A 135 -14.47 10.12 -18.11
CA TYR A 135 -14.82 10.07 -16.71
C TYR A 135 -16.34 10.12 -16.49
N SER A 136 -17.04 11.01 -17.20
CA SER A 136 -18.51 11.14 -17.13
C SER A 136 -19.25 9.84 -17.47
N LYS A 137 -18.67 8.98 -18.32
CA LYS A 137 -19.23 7.66 -18.69
C LYS A 137 -19.14 6.63 -17.57
N VAL A 138 -18.29 6.85 -16.56
CA VAL A 138 -18.00 5.87 -15.51
C VAL A 138 -18.34 6.37 -14.10
N SER A 139 -18.43 7.69 -13.88
CA SER A 139 -18.77 8.30 -12.58
C SER A 139 -20.28 8.31 -12.29
N HIS A 140 -21.11 8.45 -13.33
CA HIS A 140 -22.57 8.57 -13.21
C HIS A 140 -23.33 7.28 -13.50
N LYS A 141 -22.64 6.14 -13.58
CA LYS A 141 -23.30 4.85 -13.80
C LYS A 141 -24.15 4.46 -12.60
N GLU A 142 -25.36 3.99 -12.90
CA GLU A 142 -26.24 3.34 -11.92
C GLU A 142 -25.89 1.86 -11.73
N ARG A 143 -25.23 1.24 -12.72
CA ARG A 143 -24.80 -0.16 -12.69
C ARG A 143 -23.47 -0.36 -13.41
N ALA A 144 -22.66 -1.30 -12.92
CA ALA A 144 -21.45 -1.77 -13.59
C ALA A 144 -21.07 -3.17 -13.08
N GLU A 145 -20.42 -3.99 -13.92
CA GLU A 145 -19.87 -5.28 -13.46
C GLU A 145 -18.68 -5.12 -12.50
N VAL A 146 -17.88 -4.07 -12.69
CA VAL A 146 -16.65 -3.80 -11.94
C VAL A 146 -16.71 -2.41 -11.27
N VAL A 147 -16.24 -2.31 -10.04
CA VAL A 147 -15.91 -1.02 -9.42
C VAL A 147 -14.40 -0.84 -9.40
N TYR A 148 -13.91 0.27 -9.93
CA TYR A 148 -12.52 0.68 -9.72
C TYR A 148 -12.45 1.55 -8.45
N PHE A 149 -11.84 0.99 -7.40
CA PHE A 149 -11.59 1.68 -6.14
C PHE A 149 -10.24 2.38 -6.20
N ILE A 150 -10.26 3.71 -6.18
CA ILE A 150 -9.11 4.57 -6.46
C ILE A 150 -8.23 4.72 -5.22
N GLY A 151 -8.83 5.01 -4.06
CA GLY A 151 -8.13 5.26 -2.82
C GLY A 151 -7.55 6.67 -2.69
N CYS A 152 -7.35 7.11 -1.45
CA CYS A 152 -7.08 8.52 -1.15
C CYS A 152 -5.76 9.06 -1.73
N VAL A 153 -4.70 8.24 -1.80
CA VAL A 153 -3.38 8.76 -2.22
C VAL A 153 -3.41 9.20 -3.69
N ALA A 154 -4.04 8.41 -4.56
CA ALA A 154 -4.23 8.77 -5.97
C ALA A 154 -5.22 9.93 -6.17
N SER A 155 -6.24 10.05 -5.32
CA SER A 155 -7.23 11.12 -5.43
C SER A 155 -6.64 12.50 -5.08
N PHE A 156 -5.95 12.60 -3.94
CA PHE A 156 -5.62 13.90 -3.33
C PHE A 156 -4.16 14.33 -3.48
N PHE A 157 -3.27 13.48 -4.02
CA PHE A 157 -1.86 13.84 -4.19
C PHE A 157 -1.49 13.93 -5.68
N PRO A 158 -1.29 15.15 -6.22
CA PRO A 158 -1.03 15.37 -7.65
C PRO A 158 0.11 14.53 -8.24
N MET A 159 1.12 14.19 -7.43
CA MET A 159 2.27 13.38 -7.84
C MET A 159 1.90 12.02 -8.43
N VAL A 160 0.72 11.48 -8.08
CA VAL A 160 0.26 10.14 -8.44
C VAL A 160 -1.12 10.11 -9.10
N GLN A 161 -1.70 11.27 -9.42
CA GLN A 161 -2.99 11.38 -10.10
C GLN A 161 -2.98 10.83 -11.54
N SER A 162 -1.82 10.57 -12.13
CA SER A 162 -1.74 9.84 -13.41
C SER A 162 -2.23 8.39 -13.29
N ILE A 163 -2.13 7.77 -12.11
CA ILE A 163 -2.52 6.37 -11.88
C ILE A 163 -4.01 6.15 -12.19
N PRO A 164 -4.97 6.84 -11.54
CA PRO A 164 -6.38 6.62 -11.84
C PRO A 164 -6.75 6.97 -13.28
N ARG A 165 -6.14 8.01 -13.85
CA ARG A 165 -6.29 8.36 -15.28
C ARG A 165 -5.88 7.20 -16.20
N ASN A 166 -4.72 6.60 -15.96
CA ASN A 166 -4.22 5.48 -16.73
C ASN A 166 -5.09 4.24 -16.56
N VAL A 167 -5.53 3.93 -15.34
CA VAL A 167 -6.41 2.78 -15.09
C VAL A 167 -7.72 2.94 -15.87
N ILE A 168 -8.35 4.11 -15.85
CA ILE A 168 -9.56 4.38 -16.63
C ILE A 168 -9.31 4.14 -18.13
N ARG A 169 -8.22 4.69 -18.69
CA ARG A 169 -7.86 4.48 -20.11
C ARG A 169 -7.64 3.00 -20.44
N ILE A 170 -6.99 2.25 -19.55
CA ILE A 170 -6.72 0.81 -19.73
C ILE A 170 -8.02 0.01 -19.73
N LEU A 171 -8.90 0.27 -18.77
CA LEU A 171 -10.18 -0.43 -18.64
C LEU A 171 -11.13 -0.11 -19.80
N ASP A 172 -11.17 1.17 -20.24
CA ASP A 172 -11.95 1.61 -21.39
C ASP A 172 -11.46 0.97 -22.70
N SER A 173 -10.15 1.02 -22.95
CA SER A 173 -9.53 0.37 -24.13
C SER A 173 -9.80 -1.13 -24.18
N ALA A 174 -9.87 -1.79 -23.03
CA ALA A 174 -10.20 -3.21 -22.94
C ALA A 174 -11.73 -3.50 -22.96
N GLY A 175 -12.57 -2.47 -23.08
CA GLY A 175 -14.04 -2.57 -23.13
C GLY A 175 -14.65 -3.10 -21.83
N VAL A 176 -14.04 -2.82 -20.68
CA VAL A 176 -14.53 -3.30 -19.37
C VAL A 176 -15.76 -2.49 -18.97
N ASP A 177 -16.80 -3.16 -18.49
CA ASP A 177 -17.94 -2.47 -17.86
C ASP A 177 -17.61 -2.14 -16.40
N PHE A 178 -17.08 -0.94 -16.19
CA PHE A 178 -16.72 -0.46 -14.85
C PHE A 178 -17.37 0.88 -14.50
N ALA A 179 -17.42 1.15 -13.20
CA ALA A 179 -17.77 2.43 -12.60
C ALA A 179 -16.71 2.87 -11.59
N VAL A 180 -16.67 4.18 -11.33
CA VAL A 180 -15.91 4.80 -10.23
C VAL A 180 -16.90 5.46 -9.27
N LEU A 181 -16.50 5.57 -8.01
CA LEU A 181 -17.41 6.06 -6.96
C LEU A 181 -17.36 7.60 -6.81
N GLY A 182 -16.30 8.27 -7.26
CA GLY A 182 -16.11 9.71 -7.07
C GLY A 182 -16.15 10.06 -5.58
N GLY A 183 -16.86 11.14 -5.24
CA GLY A 183 -17.09 11.54 -3.84
C GLY A 183 -17.86 10.54 -2.98
N ARG A 184 -18.47 9.50 -3.56
CA ARG A 184 -19.06 8.39 -2.80
C ARG A 184 -18.01 7.38 -2.31
N GLU A 185 -16.77 7.46 -2.75
CA GLU A 185 -15.70 6.60 -2.21
C GLU A 185 -15.22 7.14 -0.86
N TRP A 186 -15.24 6.30 0.17
CA TRP A 186 -14.64 6.61 1.46
C TRP A 186 -13.32 5.87 1.65
N CYS A 187 -12.44 6.41 2.50
CA CYS A 187 -11.16 5.81 2.83
C CYS A 187 -11.30 4.31 3.14
N CYS A 188 -10.39 3.49 2.61
CA CYS A 188 -10.43 2.04 2.84
C CYS A 188 -10.28 1.64 4.33
N GLY A 189 -9.79 2.54 5.19
CA GLY A 189 -9.56 2.32 6.61
C GLY A 189 -8.13 1.86 6.97
N PHE A 190 -7.23 1.66 6.01
CA PHE A 190 -5.84 1.29 6.29
C PHE A 190 -5.12 2.22 7.29
N PRO A 191 -5.23 3.56 7.19
CA PRO A 191 -4.55 4.45 8.15
C PRO A 191 -5.04 4.26 9.59
N LEU A 192 -6.31 3.89 9.78
CA LEU A 192 -6.91 3.61 11.09
C LEU A 192 -6.27 2.36 11.72
N LEU A 193 -6.09 1.27 10.94
CA LEU A 193 -5.34 0.09 11.39
C LEU A 193 -3.91 0.45 11.79
N GLY A 194 -3.22 1.20 10.93
CA GLY A 194 -1.85 1.64 11.19
C GLY A 194 -1.73 2.56 12.41
N ALA A 195 -2.79 3.28 12.78
CA ALA A 195 -2.84 4.16 13.94
C ALA A 195 -3.33 3.47 15.22
N GLY A 196 -3.76 2.20 15.15
CA GLY A 196 -4.32 1.48 16.30
C GLY A 196 -5.75 1.91 16.64
N ALA A 197 -6.53 2.33 15.65
CA ALA A 197 -7.93 2.75 15.80
C ALA A 197 -8.89 1.92 14.92
N PRO A 198 -8.87 0.57 14.98
CA PRO A 198 -9.65 -0.27 14.08
C PRO A 198 -11.17 -0.13 14.26
N GLU A 199 -11.65 0.32 15.42
CA GLU A 199 -13.09 0.50 15.65
C GLU A 199 -13.70 1.60 14.76
N ASP A 200 -12.92 2.64 14.45
CA ASP A 200 -13.36 3.71 13.55
C ASP A 200 -13.53 3.23 12.09
N MET A 201 -13.04 2.02 11.74
CA MET A 201 -13.19 1.48 10.38
C MET A 201 -14.60 1.01 10.05
N LYS A 202 -15.41 0.68 11.07
CA LYS A 202 -16.71 0.03 10.86
C LYS A 202 -17.60 0.82 9.89
N VAL A 203 -17.67 2.14 10.10
CA VAL A 203 -18.48 3.07 9.31
C VAL A 203 -18.00 3.13 7.86
N VAL A 204 -16.69 3.33 7.64
CA VAL A 204 -16.15 3.41 6.27
C VAL A 204 -16.26 2.10 5.51
N LYS A 205 -16.11 0.97 6.21
CA LYS A 205 -16.28 -0.36 5.64
C LYS A 205 -17.72 -0.59 5.19
N GLU A 206 -18.70 -0.30 6.05
CA GLU A 206 -20.12 -0.53 5.76
C GLU A 206 -20.58 0.31 4.56
N HIS A 207 -20.24 1.60 4.54
CA HIS A 207 -20.53 2.51 3.43
C HIS A 207 -19.93 2.03 2.11
N ASN A 208 -18.62 1.73 2.10
CA ASN A 208 -17.95 1.29 0.88
C ASN A 208 -18.55 0.00 0.30
N LEU A 209 -18.93 -0.95 1.17
CA LEU A 209 -19.61 -2.17 0.73
C LEU A 209 -20.99 -1.86 0.15
N GLU A 210 -21.75 -0.97 0.78
CA GLU A 210 -23.05 -0.53 0.29
C GLU A 210 -22.96 0.13 -1.10
N MET A 211 -21.97 1.02 -1.30
CA MET A 211 -21.77 1.69 -2.59
C MET A 211 -21.40 0.72 -3.71
N VAL A 212 -20.61 -0.31 -3.44
CA VAL A 212 -20.33 -1.36 -4.44
C VAL A 212 -21.57 -2.21 -4.70
N ARG A 213 -22.36 -2.55 -3.67
CA ARG A 213 -23.61 -3.32 -3.83
C ARG A 213 -24.67 -2.56 -4.62
N SER A 214 -24.81 -1.25 -4.42
CA SER A 214 -25.83 -0.43 -5.08
C SER A 214 -25.63 -0.35 -6.60
N LEU A 215 -24.37 -0.45 -7.06
CA LEU A 215 -24.02 -0.56 -8.48
C LEU A 215 -24.24 -1.96 -9.08
N GLY A 216 -24.62 -2.96 -8.27
CA GLY A 216 -24.77 -4.35 -8.72
C GLY A 216 -23.45 -5.00 -9.15
N ALA A 217 -22.32 -4.45 -8.72
CA ALA A 217 -21.00 -4.92 -9.12
C ALA A 217 -20.65 -6.28 -8.50
N LYS A 218 -19.88 -7.07 -9.25
CA LYS A 218 -19.42 -8.40 -8.84
C LYS A 218 -17.97 -8.39 -8.35
N SER A 219 -17.19 -7.42 -8.81
CA SER A 219 -15.77 -7.32 -8.49
C SER A 219 -15.31 -5.90 -8.23
N VAL A 220 -14.28 -5.77 -7.40
CA VAL A 220 -13.60 -4.50 -7.11
C VAL A 220 -12.14 -4.62 -7.52
N VAL A 221 -11.68 -3.66 -8.32
CA VAL A 221 -10.28 -3.53 -8.77
C VAL A 221 -9.63 -2.39 -8.01
N PHE A 222 -8.41 -2.59 -7.53
CA PHE A 222 -7.67 -1.60 -6.74
C PHE A 222 -6.33 -1.25 -7.41
N SER A 223 -5.96 0.03 -7.42
CA SER A 223 -4.59 0.47 -7.79
C SER A 223 -3.72 0.79 -6.56
N CYS A 224 -4.30 0.72 -5.36
CA CYS A 224 -3.59 0.84 -4.09
C CYS A 224 -3.52 -0.53 -3.40
N PRO A 225 -2.32 -1.11 -3.22
CA PRO A 225 -2.16 -2.38 -2.51
C PRO A 225 -2.66 -2.36 -1.06
N SER A 226 -2.52 -1.23 -0.36
CA SER A 226 -3.01 -1.12 1.02
C SER A 226 -4.55 -1.12 1.07
N CYS A 227 -5.23 -0.55 0.07
CA CYS A 227 -6.69 -0.68 -0.08
C CYS A 227 -7.09 -2.13 -0.37
N TYR A 228 -6.44 -2.77 -1.35
CA TYR A 228 -6.67 -4.17 -1.69
C TYR A 228 -6.52 -5.10 -0.48
N ARG A 229 -5.40 -4.96 0.24
CA ARG A 229 -5.12 -5.70 1.47
C ARG A 229 -6.21 -5.48 2.52
N THR A 230 -6.57 -4.22 2.77
CA THR A 230 -7.55 -3.88 3.81
C THR A 230 -8.91 -4.47 3.52
N TRP A 231 -9.37 -4.41 2.27
CA TRP A 231 -10.62 -5.05 1.86
C TRP A 231 -10.57 -6.56 2.06
N ARG A 232 -9.51 -7.21 1.56
CA ARG A 232 -9.40 -8.66 1.66
C ARG A 232 -9.32 -9.17 3.09
N GLU A 233 -8.59 -8.49 3.96
CA GLU A 233 -8.36 -8.94 5.35
C GLU A 233 -9.49 -8.53 6.31
N TYR A 234 -10.12 -7.37 6.09
CA TYR A 234 -11.02 -6.77 7.09
C TYR A 234 -12.46 -6.56 6.60
N TYR A 235 -12.74 -6.59 5.29
CA TYR A 235 -14.10 -6.27 4.82
C TYR A 235 -15.05 -7.47 4.88
N GLY A 236 -14.56 -8.71 4.79
CA GLY A 236 -15.42 -9.90 4.85
C GLY A 236 -16.54 -9.83 3.81
N THR A 237 -16.16 -9.72 2.54
CA THR A 237 -17.07 -9.49 1.42
C THR A 237 -17.04 -10.66 0.43
N ASP A 238 -18.14 -10.82 -0.30
CA ASP A 238 -18.31 -11.83 -1.35
C ASP A 238 -17.88 -11.31 -2.74
N PHE A 239 -17.49 -10.03 -2.85
CA PHE A 239 -16.98 -9.48 -4.11
C PHE A 239 -15.64 -10.12 -4.48
N SER A 240 -15.44 -10.34 -5.78
CA SER A 240 -14.11 -10.70 -6.29
C SER A 240 -13.19 -9.48 -6.19
N LEU A 241 -12.10 -9.59 -5.42
CA LEU A 241 -11.14 -8.51 -5.21
C LEU A 241 -9.87 -8.79 -6.02
N SER A 242 -9.34 -7.77 -6.70
CA SER A 242 -8.07 -7.91 -7.42
C SER A 242 -7.27 -6.62 -7.40
N HIS A 243 -5.95 -6.74 -7.37
CA HIS A 243 -5.11 -5.60 -7.70
C HIS A 243 -5.11 -5.37 -9.22
N VAL A 244 -4.97 -4.13 -9.66
CA VAL A 244 -5.02 -3.76 -11.08
C VAL A 244 -3.97 -4.49 -11.92
N THR A 245 -2.85 -4.90 -11.35
CA THR A 245 -1.85 -5.74 -12.05
C THR A 245 -2.37 -7.14 -12.38
N GLU A 246 -3.13 -7.75 -11.47
CA GLU A 246 -3.76 -9.05 -11.71
C GLU A 246 -4.85 -8.92 -12.77
N PHE A 247 -5.66 -7.86 -12.66
CA PHE A 247 -6.72 -7.57 -13.61
C PHE A 247 -6.18 -7.30 -15.03
N ILE A 248 -5.12 -6.48 -15.16
CA ILE A 248 -4.46 -6.23 -16.45
C ILE A 248 -3.87 -7.52 -17.02
N ALA A 249 -3.21 -8.34 -16.20
CA ALA A 249 -2.68 -9.62 -16.64
C ALA A 249 -3.77 -10.53 -17.22
N GLU A 250 -4.95 -10.56 -16.59
CA GLU A 250 -6.12 -11.30 -17.09
C GLU A 250 -6.65 -10.73 -18.41
N LEU A 251 -6.71 -9.39 -18.56
CA LEU A 251 -7.13 -8.75 -19.81
C LEU A 251 -6.17 -9.06 -20.97
N LEU A 252 -4.87 -9.13 -20.70
CA LEU A 252 -3.85 -9.53 -21.67
C LEU A 252 -4.02 -11.00 -22.07
N ASP A 253 -4.22 -11.90 -21.11
CA ASP A 253 -4.44 -13.33 -21.38
C ASP A 253 -5.68 -13.58 -22.24
N LYS A 254 -6.75 -12.81 -21.99
CA LYS A 254 -8.00 -12.88 -22.76
C LYS A 254 -7.91 -12.17 -24.11
N GLY A 255 -6.78 -11.55 -24.44
CA GLY A 255 -6.58 -10.77 -25.67
C GLY A 255 -7.46 -9.52 -25.77
N ARG A 256 -8.04 -9.07 -24.65
CA ARG A 256 -8.88 -7.86 -24.54
C ARG A 256 -8.04 -6.59 -24.51
N LEU A 257 -6.81 -6.69 -24.04
CA LEU A 257 -5.82 -5.61 -24.07
C LEU A 257 -4.67 -5.99 -24.99
N ARG A 258 -4.24 -5.07 -25.85
CA ARG A 258 -3.11 -5.27 -26.78
C ARG A 258 -2.11 -4.15 -26.62
N LEU A 259 -0.84 -4.51 -26.47
CA LEU A 259 0.25 -3.58 -26.22
C LEU A 259 1.19 -3.46 -27.44
N GLY A 260 1.61 -2.23 -27.75
CA GLY A 260 2.62 -1.84 -28.72
C GLY A 260 4.02 -1.84 -28.10
N SER A 261 5.04 -1.61 -28.92
CA SER A 261 6.43 -1.67 -28.45
C SER A 261 6.85 -0.41 -27.70
N MET A 262 7.77 -0.59 -26.76
CA MET A 262 8.47 0.45 -26.03
C MET A 262 9.98 0.18 -26.10
N ASP A 263 10.54 0.28 -27.30
CA ASP A 263 11.93 -0.08 -27.58
C ASP A 263 12.92 0.84 -26.84
N GLY A 264 14.03 0.25 -26.36
CA GLY A 264 15.12 0.97 -25.72
C GLY A 264 14.88 1.35 -24.25
N HIS A 265 13.77 0.91 -23.64
CA HIS A 265 13.47 1.18 -22.23
C HIS A 265 13.94 0.05 -21.32
N THR A 266 14.88 0.34 -20.41
CA THR A 266 15.30 -0.60 -19.36
C THR A 266 14.70 -0.19 -18.02
N VAL A 267 13.88 -1.07 -17.45
CA VAL A 267 13.16 -0.83 -16.21
C VAL A 267 13.60 -1.79 -15.11
N THR A 268 13.45 -1.37 -13.86
CA THR A 268 13.51 -2.25 -12.69
C THR A 268 12.23 -2.15 -11.89
N TYR A 269 11.89 -3.19 -11.13
CA TYR A 269 10.61 -3.28 -10.42
C TYR A 269 10.78 -3.31 -8.91
N HIS A 270 10.08 -2.42 -8.20
CA HIS A 270 9.93 -2.49 -6.75
C HIS A 270 8.64 -3.21 -6.38
N ASP A 271 8.76 -4.38 -5.75
CA ASP A 271 7.63 -5.09 -5.15
C ASP A 271 7.09 -4.33 -3.92
N PRO A 272 5.85 -3.80 -3.97
CA PRO A 272 5.20 -3.19 -2.81
C PRO A 272 4.92 -4.23 -1.73
N CYS A 273 5.14 -3.90 -0.46
CA CYS A 273 4.98 -4.89 0.61
C CYS A 273 3.54 -5.36 0.81
N ASP A 274 2.55 -4.46 0.69
CA ASP A 274 1.13 -4.83 0.77
C ASP A 274 0.66 -5.67 -0.42
N LEU A 275 1.26 -5.50 -1.62
CA LEU A 275 0.91 -6.31 -2.80
C LEU A 275 1.59 -7.67 -2.77
N GLY A 276 2.89 -7.70 -2.47
CA GLY A 276 3.69 -8.91 -2.47
C GLY A 276 3.58 -9.71 -1.19
N ARG A 277 4.12 -9.20 -0.08
CA ARG A 277 4.25 -9.98 1.18
C ARG A 277 2.91 -10.22 1.86
N HIS A 278 2.03 -9.23 1.86
CA HIS A 278 0.68 -9.40 2.38
C HIS A 278 -0.23 -9.96 1.28
N GLY A 279 -0.18 -9.39 0.08
CA GLY A 279 -1.08 -9.74 -1.02
C GLY A 279 -0.83 -11.10 -1.69
N GLY A 280 0.41 -11.61 -1.67
CA GLY A 280 0.83 -12.80 -2.41
C GLY A 280 1.08 -12.56 -3.91
N VAL A 281 0.97 -11.31 -4.36
CA VAL A 281 1.00 -10.96 -5.78
C VAL A 281 2.40 -10.52 -6.18
N PHE A 282 3.15 -11.42 -6.83
CA PHE A 282 4.50 -11.15 -7.32
C PHE A 282 4.63 -11.27 -8.84
N ASP A 283 3.90 -12.20 -9.46
CA ASP A 283 4.08 -12.52 -10.88
C ASP A 283 3.27 -11.62 -11.80
N ALA A 284 2.07 -11.21 -11.40
CA ALA A 284 1.21 -10.36 -12.23
C ALA A 284 1.89 -9.05 -12.69
N PRO A 285 2.57 -8.27 -11.82
CA PRO A 285 3.29 -7.07 -12.26
C PRO A 285 4.38 -7.37 -13.29
N ARG A 286 5.14 -8.45 -13.09
CA ARG A 286 6.22 -8.86 -14.00
C ARG A 286 5.68 -9.28 -15.36
N LYS A 287 4.60 -10.07 -15.35
CA LYS A 287 3.89 -10.48 -16.56
C LYS A 287 3.38 -9.28 -17.35
N VAL A 288 2.79 -8.29 -16.67
CA VAL A 288 2.32 -7.05 -17.31
C VAL A 288 3.50 -6.30 -17.96
N ILE A 289 4.60 -6.09 -17.24
CA ILE A 289 5.80 -5.44 -17.79
C ILE A 289 6.32 -6.21 -19.01
N GLN A 290 6.53 -7.52 -18.87
CA GLN A 290 7.08 -8.38 -19.94
C GLN A 290 6.15 -8.54 -21.15
N SER A 291 4.87 -8.22 -21.02
CA SER A 291 3.91 -8.25 -22.12
C SER A 291 4.03 -7.02 -23.04
N ILE A 292 4.82 -6.00 -22.66
CA ILE A 292 5.14 -4.85 -23.50
C ILE A 292 6.36 -5.21 -24.37
N PRO A 293 6.23 -5.35 -25.69
CA PRO A 293 7.36 -5.62 -26.56
C PRO A 293 8.44 -4.52 -26.45
N GLY A 294 9.72 -4.89 -26.54
CA GLY A 294 10.83 -3.92 -26.57
C GLY A 294 11.30 -3.42 -25.19
N ILE A 295 10.56 -3.69 -24.11
CA ILE A 295 10.98 -3.34 -22.74
C ILE A 295 11.93 -4.40 -22.16
N SER A 296 12.93 -3.96 -21.40
CA SER A 296 13.87 -4.84 -20.70
C SER A 296 13.70 -4.70 -19.19
N LEU A 297 13.28 -5.77 -18.51
CA LEU A 297 13.15 -5.79 -17.05
C LEU A 297 14.44 -6.34 -16.40
N LYS A 298 15.08 -5.52 -15.57
CA LYS A 298 16.21 -5.90 -14.71
C LYS A 298 15.77 -5.90 -13.25
N GLU A 299 15.69 -7.07 -12.65
CA GLU A 299 15.32 -7.20 -11.24
C GLU A 299 16.41 -6.64 -10.31
N MET A 300 16.01 -5.95 -9.25
CA MET A 300 16.89 -5.71 -8.11
C MET A 300 17.23 -7.02 -7.40
N GLU A 301 18.40 -7.11 -6.77
CA GLU A 301 18.79 -8.27 -5.96
C GLU A 301 17.75 -8.58 -4.87
N SER A 302 17.30 -7.56 -4.15
CA SER A 302 16.20 -7.65 -3.18
C SER A 302 14.86 -7.44 -3.88
N ASN A 303 14.25 -8.53 -4.35
CA ASN A 303 12.95 -8.56 -5.01
C ASN A 303 11.98 -9.55 -4.34
N ARG A 304 10.73 -9.57 -4.83
CA ARG A 304 9.64 -10.44 -4.37
C ARG A 304 9.47 -10.35 -2.84
N ALA A 305 9.38 -11.50 -2.16
CA ALA A 305 9.21 -11.57 -0.71
C ALA A 305 10.39 -10.95 0.07
N LEU A 306 11.57 -10.82 -0.55
CA LEU A 306 12.78 -10.23 0.03
C LEU A 306 12.94 -8.74 -0.30
N SER A 307 11.98 -8.12 -1.01
CA SER A 307 12.02 -6.70 -1.36
C SER A 307 12.09 -5.80 -0.12
N THR A 308 13.06 -4.87 -0.12
CA THR A 308 13.16 -3.80 0.88
C THR A 308 12.01 -2.81 0.70
N CYS A 309 11.35 -2.43 1.80
CA CYS A 309 10.23 -1.48 1.77
C CYS A 309 10.66 -0.08 1.29
N CYS A 310 9.78 0.65 0.60
CA CYS A 310 10.01 2.01 0.12
C CYS A 310 10.17 3.07 1.23
N GLY A 311 9.76 2.79 2.46
CA GLY A 311 9.78 3.75 3.58
C GLY A 311 8.41 4.40 3.89
N GLY A 312 7.43 4.33 2.98
CA GLY A 312 6.15 5.04 3.13
C GLY A 312 5.02 4.28 3.84
N GLY A 313 5.16 2.97 4.06
CA GLY A 313 4.11 2.11 4.62
C GLY A 313 3.94 2.21 6.13
N GLY A 314 2.87 1.61 6.66
CA GLY A 314 2.62 1.53 8.11
C GLY A 314 2.46 2.89 8.80
N ASN A 315 2.02 3.90 8.06
CA ASN A 315 1.91 5.32 8.46
C ASN A 315 3.25 6.01 8.76
N LEU A 316 4.39 5.38 8.42
CA LEU A 316 5.71 5.92 8.78
C LEU A 316 5.96 7.31 8.18
N GLU A 317 5.53 7.54 6.94
CA GLU A 317 5.76 8.84 6.30
C GLU A 317 5.02 9.99 7.00
N MET A 318 3.94 9.71 7.73
CA MET A 318 3.23 10.69 8.55
C MET A 318 3.87 10.83 9.94
N THR A 319 4.25 9.70 10.56
CA THR A 319 4.78 9.71 11.93
C THR A 319 6.24 10.18 12.00
N ASP A 320 7.07 9.77 11.03
CA ASP A 320 8.49 10.13 10.90
C ASP A 320 8.88 10.29 9.40
N PRO A 321 8.59 11.45 8.80
CA PRO A 321 8.89 11.72 7.39
C PRO A 321 10.39 11.62 7.05
N GLU A 322 11.28 11.90 8.01
CA GLU A 322 12.72 11.89 7.78
C GLU A 322 13.27 10.47 7.74
N LEU A 323 12.84 9.59 8.65
CA LEU A 323 13.16 8.17 8.56
C LEU A 323 12.60 7.54 7.27
N SER A 324 11.35 7.85 6.91
CA SER A 324 10.76 7.41 5.63
C SER A 324 11.65 7.81 4.44
N ARG A 325 12.12 9.06 4.40
CA ARG A 325 13.01 9.57 3.35
C ARG A 325 14.35 8.82 3.30
N ARG A 326 15.00 8.57 4.44
CA ARG A 326 16.27 7.83 4.48
C ARG A 326 16.12 6.41 3.93
N LEU A 327 15.03 5.72 4.28
CA LEU A 327 14.71 4.39 3.76
C LEU A 327 14.43 4.40 2.25
N ALA A 328 13.73 5.43 1.77
CA ALA A 328 13.47 5.60 0.34
C ALA A 328 14.76 5.75 -0.46
N ILE A 329 15.74 6.52 0.03
CA ILE A 329 17.05 6.66 -0.60
C ILE A 329 17.77 5.31 -0.69
N LYS A 330 17.74 4.49 0.37
CA LYS A 330 18.32 3.13 0.32
C LYS A 330 17.66 2.24 -0.73
N ARG A 331 16.35 2.37 -0.94
CA ARG A 331 15.68 1.62 -2.01
C ARG A 331 16.05 2.15 -3.41
N ILE A 332 16.21 3.47 -3.56
CA ILE A 332 16.67 4.09 -4.82
C ILE A 332 18.10 3.65 -5.17
N GLU A 333 19.02 3.57 -4.19
CA GLU A 333 20.38 3.04 -4.38
C GLU A 333 20.35 1.62 -4.98
N GLN A 334 19.45 0.75 -4.48
CA GLN A 334 19.26 -0.59 -5.05
C GLN A 334 18.74 -0.57 -6.49
N ALA A 335 17.82 0.35 -6.81
CA ALA A 335 17.28 0.49 -8.15
C ALA A 335 18.37 0.95 -9.14
N LEU A 336 19.16 1.97 -8.76
CA LEU A 336 20.28 2.47 -9.56
C LEU A 336 21.34 1.39 -9.84
N ALA A 337 21.61 0.51 -8.86
CA ALA A 337 22.56 -0.59 -9.01
C ALA A 337 22.19 -1.60 -10.12
N THR A 338 20.92 -1.63 -10.56
CA THR A 338 20.50 -2.47 -11.70
C THR A 338 20.91 -1.91 -13.06
N GLY A 339 21.27 -0.61 -13.11
CA GLY A 339 21.50 0.12 -14.36
C GLY A 339 20.24 0.37 -15.19
N ALA A 340 19.05 0.32 -14.57
CA ALA A 340 17.79 0.77 -15.17
C ALA A 340 17.62 2.29 -15.01
N ASP A 341 17.06 2.94 -16.02
CA ASP A 341 16.73 4.38 -15.99
C ASP A 341 15.38 4.67 -15.32
N THR A 342 14.53 3.63 -15.20
CA THR A 342 13.17 3.75 -14.69
C THR A 342 12.90 2.70 -13.61
N LEU A 343 12.48 3.17 -12.44
CA LEU A 343 11.94 2.37 -11.35
C LEU A 343 10.41 2.32 -11.43
N VAL A 344 9.90 1.13 -11.69
CA VAL A 344 8.47 0.83 -11.77
C VAL A 344 8.00 0.24 -10.44
N THR A 345 6.81 0.63 -10.00
CA THR A 345 6.11 0.01 -8.87
C THR A 345 4.62 -0.08 -9.18
N ALA A 346 3.85 -0.75 -8.34
CA ALA A 346 2.40 -0.91 -8.49
C ALA A 346 1.68 -0.46 -7.21
N CYS A 347 2.10 0.69 -6.68
CA CYS A 347 1.61 1.21 -5.41
C CYS A 347 1.75 2.73 -5.36
N GLN A 348 0.61 3.41 -5.24
CA GLN A 348 0.50 4.86 -5.14
C GLN A 348 1.45 5.45 -4.08
N GLN A 349 1.44 4.89 -2.87
CA GLN A 349 2.30 5.34 -1.78
C GLN A 349 3.80 5.11 -2.09
N CYS A 350 4.15 4.00 -2.75
CA CYS A 350 5.53 3.76 -3.14
C CYS A 350 6.01 4.76 -4.20
N VAL A 351 5.18 5.07 -5.21
CA VAL A 351 5.49 6.11 -6.21
C VAL A 351 5.72 7.44 -5.50
N ARG A 352 4.78 7.88 -4.65
CA ARG A 352 4.87 9.16 -3.94
C ARG A 352 6.15 9.26 -3.09
N THR A 353 6.45 8.24 -2.29
CA THR A 353 7.64 8.24 -1.42
C THR A 353 8.94 8.20 -2.24
N LEU A 354 9.06 7.29 -3.20
CA LEU A 354 10.30 7.12 -3.97
C LEU A 354 10.54 8.27 -4.95
N LYS A 355 9.51 8.72 -5.68
CA LYS A 355 9.59 9.88 -6.58
C LYS A 355 9.89 11.16 -5.81
N GLY A 356 9.28 11.35 -4.63
CA GLY A 356 9.57 12.47 -3.74
C GLY A 356 10.99 12.45 -3.18
N ALA A 357 11.55 11.27 -2.89
CA ALA A 357 12.94 11.13 -2.47
C ALA A 357 13.93 11.38 -3.61
N ALA A 358 13.69 10.82 -4.80
CA ALA A 358 14.52 11.04 -5.99
C ALA A 358 14.57 12.53 -6.38
N ARG A 359 13.40 13.20 -6.45
CA ARG A 359 13.31 14.64 -6.77
C ARG A 359 14.07 15.51 -5.77
N ARG A 360 13.90 15.26 -4.46
CA ARG A 360 14.61 16.02 -3.41
C ARG A 360 16.11 15.77 -3.43
N GLY A 361 16.52 14.53 -3.72
CA GLY A 361 17.92 14.14 -3.87
C GLY A 361 18.56 14.55 -5.21
N LYS A 362 17.79 15.14 -6.14
CA LYS A 362 18.23 15.41 -7.52
C LYS A 362 18.82 14.17 -8.21
N ILE A 363 18.24 13.00 -7.94
CA ILE A 363 18.66 11.72 -8.50
C ILE A 363 18.00 11.56 -9.86
N ASP A 364 18.81 11.31 -10.89
CA ASP A 364 18.33 11.01 -12.25
C ASP A 364 17.81 9.57 -12.32
N LEU A 365 16.58 9.37 -11.82
CA LEU A 365 15.86 8.10 -11.87
C LEU A 365 14.38 8.40 -12.07
N ASN A 366 13.81 7.90 -13.16
CA ASN A 366 12.38 8.03 -13.39
C ASN A 366 11.62 7.06 -12.48
N VAL A 367 10.68 7.54 -11.68
CA VAL A 367 9.85 6.69 -10.80
C VAL A 367 8.41 6.78 -11.26
N VAL A 368 7.86 5.64 -11.70
CA VAL A 368 6.54 5.55 -12.33
C VAL A 368 5.71 4.41 -11.75
N ASP A 369 4.39 4.53 -11.89
CA ASP A 369 3.50 3.41 -11.65
C ASP A 369 3.49 2.49 -12.89
N ILE A 370 3.23 1.21 -12.70
CA ILE A 370 3.11 0.24 -13.78
C ILE A 370 2.02 0.63 -14.79
N THR A 371 0.96 1.31 -14.35
CA THR A 371 -0.11 1.80 -15.22
C THR A 371 0.38 2.87 -16.20
N ASP A 372 1.44 3.64 -15.90
CA ASP A 372 2.05 4.59 -16.83
C ASP A 372 2.67 3.86 -18.03
N LEU A 373 3.31 2.70 -17.80
CA LEU A 373 3.88 1.89 -18.88
C LEU A 373 2.78 1.28 -19.75
N VAL A 374 1.76 0.69 -19.11
CA VAL A 374 0.66 0.05 -19.84
C VAL A 374 -0.09 1.07 -20.68
N ALA A 375 -0.47 2.22 -20.10
CA ALA A 375 -1.21 3.27 -20.82
C ALA A 375 -0.43 3.83 -22.02
N ARG A 376 0.91 3.99 -21.91
CA ARG A 376 1.76 4.41 -23.04
C ARG A 376 1.89 3.34 -24.12
N ALA A 377 1.69 2.07 -23.78
CA ALA A 377 1.81 0.94 -24.68
C ALA A 377 0.48 0.51 -25.29
N ILE A 378 -0.68 1.08 -24.93
CA ILE A 378 -1.97 0.71 -25.55
C ILE A 378 -1.91 1.01 -27.06
N LYS A 379 -2.41 0.07 -27.88
CA LYS A 379 -2.52 0.20 -29.34
C LYS A 379 -3.77 0.92 -29.80
#